data_AF-A0AAW2R158-F1
#
_entry.id   AF-A0AAW2R158-F1
#
_cell.length_a   1.000
_cell.length_b   1.000
_cell.length_c   1.000
_cell.angle_alpha   90.00
_cell.angle_beta   90.00
_cell.angle_gamma   90.00
#
_symmetry.space_group_name_H-M   'P 1'
#
loop_
_entity.id
_entity.type
_entity.pdbx_description
1 polymer ?
#
loop_
_entity_poly.entity_id
_entity_poly.type
_entity_poly.pdbx_seq_one_letter_code
_entity_poly.pdbx_strand_id
1 'polypeptide(L)'
;MGDTWMHSRGGQMSSVQGVNTRAFMKVFGALWYLMAIERMERCWRMACGDHHGCKLDDLYCGVVGRGDTSFLNSSCPLLEPDDIKSPADFDFGVFLDALKSHVVEQTDFTRKFFNCFWWGWRNLSSLGQNLNTNNSVGEIIFALFISITGLVLVASVISSSIQQFVQSVAGRVEEVRMKRRDIEQWMSHRMLPQDLRARIRRYEHYKWQEKRGVEEESLISNFPKDLRRDIKRHLCGTLLKRVPVFEKMDEQLLDAMCSCLKPVLYTDNSFIFREGDPVDEMLFIMKGKILTITTNGGGTSFFNSVYLMAGDFCGEELLTWALDPTLLPAFLSRPEPCRLSKTLRLSV
;
A
#
# COMPACT_ATOMS: atom_id res chain seq x y z
N MET A 1 37.90 3.75 -11.52
CA MET A 1 37.73 2.69 -10.51
C MET A 1 37.65 3.35 -9.15
N GLY A 2 36.52 3.24 -8.45
CA GLY A 2 36.40 3.67 -7.05
C GLY A 2 35.05 4.30 -6.74
N ASP A 3 34.03 3.46 -6.67
CA ASP A 3 32.62 3.81 -6.49
C ASP A 3 32.35 4.51 -5.14
N THR A 4 31.53 5.57 -5.15
CA THR A 4 30.94 6.11 -3.92
C THR A 4 29.43 6.08 -4.04
N TRP A 5 28.88 4.94 -3.64
CA TRP A 5 27.45 4.71 -3.44
C TRP A 5 26.94 5.60 -2.30
N MET A 6 26.24 6.68 -2.62
CA MET A 6 25.39 7.36 -1.63
C MET A 6 24.00 6.73 -1.64
N HIS A 7 23.77 5.96 -0.58
CA HIS A 7 22.52 5.33 -0.24
C HIS A 7 21.36 6.35 -0.24
N SER A 8 20.41 6.10 -1.13
CA SER A 8 19.06 6.63 -1.10
C SER A 8 18.42 6.31 0.26
N ARG A 9 18.05 7.37 1.01
CA ARG A 9 17.07 7.25 2.10
C ARG A 9 15.69 7.09 1.47
N GLY A 10 15.40 5.87 1.02
CA GLY A 10 14.05 5.42 0.77
C GLY A 10 13.27 5.46 2.07
N GLY A 11 12.06 6.02 1.98
CA GLY A 11 11.13 6.19 3.08
C GLY A 11 10.99 4.93 3.92
N GLN A 12 11.05 5.16 5.22
CA GLN A 12 10.94 4.21 6.31
C GLN A 12 9.62 3.43 6.18
N MET A 13 9.67 2.31 5.47
CA MET A 13 8.67 1.26 5.59
C MET A 13 8.84 0.72 7.00
N SER A 14 7.93 1.11 7.88
CA SER A 14 7.84 0.61 9.25
C SER A 14 7.99 -0.91 9.22
N SER A 15 9.14 -1.39 9.67
CA SER A 15 9.33 -2.79 10.01
C SER A 15 8.37 -3.06 11.15
N VAL A 16 7.17 -3.53 10.82
CA VAL A 16 6.32 -4.22 11.77
C VAL A 16 7.19 -5.37 12.25
N GLN A 17 7.73 -5.25 13.47
CA GLN A 17 8.47 -6.33 14.11
C GLN A 17 7.63 -7.58 13.93
N GLY A 18 8.12 -8.52 13.12
CA GLY A 18 7.40 -9.75 12.85
C GLY A 18 7.18 -10.42 14.18
N VAL A 19 5.93 -10.40 14.66
CA VAL A 19 5.53 -11.17 15.84
C VAL A 19 6.01 -12.58 15.57
N ASN A 20 6.94 -13.08 16.37
CA ASN A 20 7.56 -14.37 16.15
C ASN A 20 6.55 -15.46 16.55
N THR A 21 5.50 -15.62 15.76
CA THR A 21 4.39 -16.54 15.95
C THR A 21 4.90 -17.96 16.17
N ARG A 22 5.99 -18.32 15.47
CA ARG A 22 6.70 -19.60 15.60
C ARG A 22 7.30 -19.82 16.99
N ALA A 23 7.73 -18.78 17.70
CA ALA A 23 8.23 -18.90 19.06
C ALA A 23 7.12 -19.23 20.05
N PHE A 24 5.95 -18.57 19.94
CA PHE A 24 4.81 -18.82 20.81
C PHE A 24 4.33 -20.27 20.74
N MET A 25 4.22 -20.85 19.54
CA MET A 25 3.79 -22.24 19.37
C MET A 25 4.72 -23.23 20.10
N LYS A 26 6.04 -22.99 20.06
CA LYS A 26 7.03 -23.83 20.72
C LYS A 26 6.97 -23.67 22.24
N VAL A 27 6.81 -22.45 22.73
CA VAL A 27 6.75 -22.14 24.17
C VAL A 27 5.54 -22.79 24.81
N PHE A 28 4.33 -22.59 24.25
CA PHE A 28 3.12 -23.19 24.82
C PHE A 28 3.11 -24.72 24.71
N GLY A 29 3.64 -25.28 23.62
CA GLY A 29 3.82 -26.73 23.49
C GLY A 29 4.79 -27.31 24.53
N ALA A 30 5.91 -26.63 24.80
CA ALA A 30 6.88 -27.05 25.81
C ALA A 30 6.34 -26.91 27.23
N LEU A 31 5.61 -25.83 27.53
CA LEU A 31 4.94 -25.65 28.82
C LEU A 31 3.87 -26.72 29.04
N TRP A 32 3.10 -27.07 28.01
CA TRP A 32 2.13 -28.15 28.08
C TRP A 32 2.78 -29.50 28.40
N TYR A 33 3.90 -29.81 27.75
CA TYR A 33 4.67 -31.03 28.04
C TYR A 33 5.19 -31.06 29.48
N LEU A 34 5.80 -29.98 29.96
CA LEU A 34 6.33 -29.90 31.32
C LEU A 34 5.23 -30.04 32.38
N MET A 35 4.12 -29.32 32.19
CA MET A 35 2.99 -29.35 33.10
C MET A 35 2.28 -30.72 33.11
N ALA A 36 2.29 -31.45 31.99
CA ALA A 36 1.80 -32.82 31.94
C ALA A 36 2.62 -33.77 32.84
N ILE A 37 3.94 -33.61 32.84
CA ILE A 37 4.84 -34.38 33.74
C ILE A 37 4.56 -34.02 35.19
N GLU A 38 4.49 -32.72 35.53
CA GLU A 38 4.19 -32.27 36.89
C GLU A 38 2.81 -32.73 37.38
N ARG A 39 1.85 -32.94 36.48
CA ARG A 39 0.53 -33.49 36.79
C ARG A 39 0.57 -34.98 37.07
N MET A 40 1.28 -35.73 36.25
CA MET A 40 1.50 -37.16 36.48
C MET A 40 2.22 -37.40 37.80
N GLU A 41 3.26 -36.61 38.08
CA GLU A 41 4.00 -36.67 39.34
C GLU A 41 3.11 -36.37 40.55
N ARG A 42 2.20 -35.38 40.46
CA ARG A 42 1.23 -35.09 41.52
C ARG A 42 0.30 -36.26 41.80
N CYS A 43 -0.18 -36.95 40.76
CA CYS A 43 -0.98 -38.16 40.94
C CYS A 43 -0.19 -39.24 41.68
N TRP A 44 1.05 -39.52 41.25
CA TRP A 44 1.91 -40.51 41.90
C TRP A 44 2.25 -40.16 43.35
N ARG A 45 2.51 -38.88 43.66
CA ARG A 45 2.75 -38.45 45.04
C ARG A 45 1.54 -38.67 45.95
N MET A 46 0.32 -38.46 45.46
CA MET A 46 -0.89 -38.75 46.24
C MET A 46 -1.09 -40.25 46.43
N ALA A 47 -0.96 -41.05 45.38
CA ALA A 47 -1.05 -42.51 45.45
C ALA A 47 0.01 -43.12 46.41
N CYS A 48 1.23 -42.57 46.41
CA CYS A 48 2.31 -42.97 47.31
C CYS A 48 2.02 -42.62 48.77
N GLY A 49 1.34 -41.49 49.02
CA GLY A 49 0.93 -41.08 50.37
C GLY A 49 -0.06 -42.05 51.03
N ASP A 50 -0.91 -42.69 50.23
CA ASP A 50 -1.92 -43.64 50.70
C ASP A 50 -1.38 -45.09 50.82
N HIS A 51 -0.22 -45.39 50.24
CA HIS A 51 0.36 -46.73 50.23
C HIS A 51 1.42 -46.94 51.32
N HIS A 52 1.16 -47.87 52.26
CA HIS A 52 2.13 -48.22 53.29
C HIS A 52 3.45 -48.75 52.69
N GLY A 53 4.57 -48.08 53.02
CA GLY A 53 5.91 -48.47 52.58
C GLY A 53 6.41 -47.79 51.30
N CYS A 54 5.63 -46.89 50.70
CA CYS A 54 6.10 -46.08 49.56
C CYS A 54 7.07 -44.97 50.03
N LYS A 55 8.21 -44.82 49.35
CA LYS A 55 9.15 -43.71 49.56
C LYS A 55 9.12 -42.79 48.35
N LEU A 56 8.91 -41.49 48.57
CA LEU A 56 8.95 -40.51 47.48
C LEU A 56 10.27 -40.51 46.70
N ASP A 57 11.38 -40.89 47.34
CA ASP A 57 12.70 -40.96 46.70
C ASP A 57 12.74 -42.00 45.56
N ASP A 58 11.89 -43.02 45.59
CA ASP A 58 11.79 -44.06 44.56
C ASP A 58 11.10 -43.56 43.28
N LEU A 59 10.44 -42.38 43.33
CA LEU A 59 9.81 -41.73 42.17
C LEU A 59 10.80 -40.94 41.30
N TYR A 60 12.01 -40.68 41.79
CA TYR A 60 13.02 -39.88 41.08
C TYR A 60 14.12 -40.74 40.48
N CYS A 61 14.53 -40.39 39.26
CA CYS A 61 15.66 -41.03 38.58
C CYS A 61 16.97 -40.73 39.32
N GLY A 62 17.44 -41.67 40.16
CA GLY A 62 18.72 -41.55 40.84
C GLY A 62 18.91 -42.49 42.03
N VAL A 63 17.83 -43.03 42.59
CA VAL A 63 17.90 -43.99 43.70
C VAL A 63 17.53 -45.36 43.15
N VAL A 64 18.49 -46.30 43.10
CA VAL A 64 18.23 -47.70 42.77
C VAL A 64 17.60 -48.37 44.01
N GLY A 65 16.40 -47.93 44.36
CA GLY A 65 15.56 -48.52 45.38
C GLY A 65 14.82 -49.73 44.80
N ARG A 66 14.84 -50.84 45.53
CA ARG A 66 14.12 -52.09 45.22
C ARG A 66 12.60 -51.95 45.51
N GLY A 67 12.05 -50.76 45.31
CA GLY A 67 10.64 -50.47 45.52
C GLY A 67 9.81 -51.04 44.38
N ASP A 68 8.72 -51.72 44.72
CA ASP A 68 7.75 -52.18 43.73
C ASP A 68 6.94 -50.98 43.25
N THR A 69 7.30 -50.40 42.10
CA THR A 69 6.62 -49.25 41.48
C THR A 69 5.46 -49.66 40.57
N SER A 70 5.15 -50.97 40.50
CA SER A 70 4.09 -51.48 39.63
C SER A 70 2.70 -50.94 40.00
N PHE A 71 2.48 -50.60 41.28
CA PHE A 71 1.20 -50.03 41.74
C PHE A 71 0.92 -48.66 41.14
N LEU A 72 1.94 -47.85 40.81
CA LEU A 72 1.77 -46.49 40.28
C LEU A 72 1.04 -46.46 38.93
N ASN A 73 1.21 -47.50 38.12
CA ASN A 73 0.48 -47.65 36.86
C ASN A 73 -1.01 -47.96 37.09
N SER A 74 -1.35 -48.63 38.20
CA SER A 74 -2.73 -48.92 38.58
C SER A 74 -3.41 -47.80 39.36
N SER A 75 -2.64 -46.98 40.07
CA SER A 75 -3.16 -45.92 40.94
C SER A 75 -3.52 -44.63 40.21
N CYS A 76 -3.04 -44.43 38.98
CA CYS A 76 -3.26 -43.21 38.19
C CYS A 76 -3.87 -43.52 36.82
N PRO A 77 -5.12 -44.01 36.75
CA PRO A 77 -5.78 -44.33 35.48
C PRO A 77 -6.07 -43.06 34.66
N LEU A 78 -5.81 -43.11 33.35
CA LEU A 78 -6.08 -42.01 32.41
C LEU A 78 -7.55 -41.99 31.97
N LEU A 79 -8.42 -41.52 32.86
CA LEU A 79 -9.87 -41.46 32.64
C LEU A 79 -10.28 -40.24 31.81
N GLU A 80 -11.32 -40.39 30.98
CA GLU A 80 -11.97 -39.25 30.33
C GLU A 80 -12.91 -38.53 31.29
N PRO A 81 -13.19 -37.23 31.09
CA PRO A 81 -14.11 -36.48 31.94
C PRO A 81 -15.46 -37.17 32.16
N ASP A 82 -15.97 -37.86 31.15
CA ASP A 82 -17.26 -38.57 31.19
C ASP A 82 -17.22 -39.89 31.99
N ASP A 83 -16.02 -40.44 32.20
CA ASP A 83 -15.78 -41.70 32.93
C ASP A 83 -15.43 -41.49 34.41
N ILE A 84 -15.18 -40.24 34.83
CA ILE A 84 -14.89 -39.87 36.22
C ILE A 84 -16.19 -39.96 37.02
N LYS A 85 -16.34 -41.06 37.78
CA LYS A 85 -17.56 -41.35 38.57
C LYS A 85 -17.33 -41.18 40.06
N SER A 86 -16.08 -41.21 40.53
CA SER A 86 -15.72 -41.10 41.94
C SER A 86 -14.88 -39.84 42.19
N PRO A 87 -15.08 -39.13 43.32
CA PRO A 87 -14.19 -38.03 43.73
C PRO A 87 -12.77 -38.49 44.10
N ALA A 88 -12.52 -39.81 44.15
CA ALA A 88 -11.20 -40.40 44.35
C ALA A 88 -10.38 -40.52 43.05
N ASP A 89 -11.02 -40.38 41.89
CA ASP A 89 -10.36 -40.50 40.59
C ASP A 89 -9.61 -39.20 40.26
N PHE A 90 -8.35 -39.31 39.83
CA PHE A 90 -7.52 -38.13 39.52
C PHE A 90 -7.82 -37.59 38.11
N ASP A 91 -8.27 -36.34 38.04
CA ASP A 91 -8.53 -35.67 36.76
C ASP A 91 -7.29 -34.91 36.25
N PHE A 92 -6.79 -35.35 35.09
CA PHE A 92 -5.63 -34.79 34.39
C PHE A 92 -5.96 -33.57 33.50
N GLY A 93 -7.24 -33.27 33.26
CA GLY A 93 -7.71 -32.09 32.53
C GLY A 93 -7.02 -31.89 31.18
N VAL A 94 -6.46 -30.69 30.98
CA VAL A 94 -5.82 -30.25 29.72
C VAL A 94 -4.63 -31.13 29.30
N PHE A 95 -4.04 -31.84 30.26
CA PHE A 95 -2.84 -32.64 30.05
C PHE A 95 -3.13 -34.12 29.76
N LEU A 96 -4.40 -34.54 29.86
CA LEU A 96 -4.81 -35.91 29.56
C LEU A 96 -4.38 -36.35 28.15
N ASP A 97 -4.50 -35.45 27.17
CA ASP A 97 -4.11 -35.70 25.77
C ASP A 97 -2.61 -35.99 25.62
N ALA A 98 -1.74 -35.35 26.42
CA ALA A 98 -0.28 -35.61 26.42
C ALA A 98 0.06 -37.02 26.92
N LEU A 99 -0.68 -37.46 27.93
CA LEU A 99 -0.48 -38.75 28.60
C LEU A 99 -1.03 -39.88 27.73
N LYS A 100 -2.25 -39.72 27.18
CA LYS A 100 -2.87 -40.71 26.27
C LYS A 100 -2.09 -40.88 24.97
N SER A 101 -1.49 -39.81 24.45
CA SER A 101 -0.66 -39.89 23.25
C SER A 101 0.74 -40.48 23.50
N HIS A 102 1.05 -40.89 24.74
CA HIS A 102 2.34 -41.42 25.18
C HIS A 102 3.53 -40.50 24.84
N VAL A 103 3.27 -39.20 24.67
CA VAL A 103 4.29 -38.21 24.30
C VAL A 103 5.32 -38.05 25.42
N VAL A 104 4.91 -38.22 26.67
CA VAL A 104 5.80 -38.15 27.84
C VAL A 104 6.82 -39.29 27.84
N GLU A 105 6.36 -40.51 27.54
CA GLU A 105 7.13 -41.76 27.58
C GLU A 105 8.03 -41.97 26.36
N GLN A 106 7.73 -41.30 25.24
CA GLN A 106 8.44 -41.49 23.97
C GLN A 106 9.92 -41.11 24.04
N THR A 107 10.84 -41.92 23.52
CA THR A 107 12.29 -41.58 23.54
C THR A 107 12.71 -40.69 22.37
N ASP A 108 11.99 -40.76 21.24
CA ASP A 108 12.29 -40.00 20.03
C ASP A 108 12.00 -38.50 20.16
N PHE A 109 13.06 -37.68 20.18
CA PHE A 109 12.95 -36.22 20.29
C PHE A 109 12.11 -35.59 19.17
N THR A 110 12.28 -36.04 17.93
CA THR A 110 11.57 -35.48 16.77
C THR A 110 10.06 -35.64 16.90
N ARG A 111 9.60 -36.84 17.30
CA ARG A 111 8.17 -37.11 17.49
C ARG A 111 7.60 -36.30 18.64
N LYS A 112 8.33 -36.21 19.77
CA LYS A 112 7.98 -35.33 20.90
C LYS A 112 7.81 -33.88 20.48
N PHE A 113 8.79 -33.35 19.74
CA PHE A 113 8.79 -31.96 19.28
C PHE A 113 7.58 -31.65 18.39
N PHE A 114 7.31 -32.49 17.39
CA PHE A 114 6.18 -32.25 16.48
C PHE A 114 4.83 -32.38 17.18
N ASN A 115 4.66 -33.31 18.12
CA ASN A 115 3.43 -33.42 18.91
C ASN A 115 3.19 -32.20 19.79
N CYS A 116 4.23 -31.71 20.48
CA CYS A 116 4.13 -30.49 21.29
C CYS A 116 3.87 -29.24 20.43
N PHE A 117 4.56 -29.14 19.28
CA PHE A 117 4.37 -28.05 18.34
C PHE A 117 2.95 -28.04 17.76
N TRP A 118 2.45 -29.21 17.36
CA TRP A 118 1.09 -29.38 16.84
C TRP A 118 0.04 -28.97 17.88
N TRP A 119 0.19 -29.44 19.12
CA TRP A 119 -0.72 -29.07 20.21
C TRP A 119 -0.72 -27.56 20.47
N GLY A 120 0.46 -26.92 20.52
CA GLY A 120 0.59 -25.48 20.70
C GLY A 120 -0.01 -24.68 19.54
N TRP A 121 0.24 -25.11 18.30
CA TRP A 121 -0.34 -24.49 17.10
C TRP A 121 -1.87 -24.55 17.09
N ARG A 122 -2.44 -25.73 17.36
CA ARG A 122 -3.89 -25.96 17.38
C ARG A 122 -4.57 -25.02 18.36
N ASN A 123 -4.09 -24.98 19.60
CA ASN A 123 -4.74 -24.23 20.67
C ASN A 123 -4.56 -22.71 20.54
N LEU A 124 -3.42 -22.22 20.05
CA LEU A 124 -3.25 -20.79 19.75
C LEU A 124 -4.13 -20.34 18.59
N SER A 125 -4.30 -21.19 17.58
CA SER A 125 -5.12 -20.88 16.40
C SER A 125 -6.63 -20.94 16.69
N SER A 126 -7.06 -21.83 17.60
CA SER A 126 -8.45 -22.01 18.01
C SER A 126 -8.82 -21.29 19.31
N LEU A 127 -8.01 -20.32 19.76
CA LEU A 127 -8.25 -19.53 20.98
C LEU A 127 -8.43 -20.37 22.26
N GLY A 128 -7.89 -21.59 22.30
CA GLY A 128 -8.04 -22.51 23.44
C GLY A 128 -9.45 -23.07 23.62
N GLN A 129 -10.35 -22.97 22.63
CA GLN A 129 -11.75 -23.42 22.76
C GLN A 129 -11.91 -24.93 23.03
N ASN A 130 -10.91 -25.74 22.68
CA ASN A 130 -10.94 -27.20 22.85
C ASN A 130 -10.20 -27.66 24.12
N LEU A 131 -9.94 -26.77 25.08
CA LEU A 131 -9.26 -27.09 26.32
C LEU A 131 -10.26 -27.52 27.39
N ASN A 132 -10.18 -28.77 27.81
CA ASN A 132 -10.95 -29.29 28.94
C ASN A 132 -10.16 -29.05 30.24
N THR A 133 -10.50 -27.98 30.97
CA THR A 133 -9.84 -27.63 32.24
C THR A 133 -10.50 -28.33 33.43
N ASN A 134 -9.69 -28.89 34.33
CA ASN A 134 -10.16 -29.31 35.65
C ASN A 134 -10.31 -28.07 36.58
N ASN A 135 -10.93 -28.22 37.75
CA ASN A 135 -11.10 -27.22 38.82
C ASN A 135 -9.77 -26.74 39.47
N SER A 136 -8.63 -27.00 38.84
CA SER A 136 -7.35 -26.54 39.33
C SER A 136 -7.04 -25.13 38.84
N VAL A 137 -6.78 -24.23 39.78
CA VAL A 137 -6.45 -22.82 39.52
C VAL A 137 -5.33 -22.65 38.48
N GLY A 138 -4.31 -23.51 38.52
CA GLY A 138 -3.19 -23.46 37.57
C GLY A 138 -3.59 -23.76 36.12
N GLU A 139 -4.55 -24.68 35.89
CA GLU A 139 -5.04 -25.01 34.56
C GLU A 139 -5.90 -23.90 33.97
N ILE A 140 -6.75 -23.31 34.81
CA ILE A 140 -7.61 -22.19 34.41
C ILE A 140 -6.75 -20.99 34.01
N ILE A 141 -5.71 -20.67 34.80
CA ILE A 141 -4.77 -19.58 34.47
C ILE A 141 -4.01 -19.89 33.17
N PHE A 142 -3.52 -21.12 32.99
CA PHE A 142 -2.81 -21.53 31.77
C PHE A 142 -3.70 -21.43 30.52
N ALA A 143 -4.95 -21.92 30.60
CA ALA A 143 -5.92 -21.81 29.52
C ALA A 143 -6.24 -20.35 29.16
N LEU A 144 -6.40 -19.49 30.18
CA LEU A 144 -6.62 -18.05 29.98
C LEU A 144 -5.45 -17.38 29.24
N PHE A 145 -4.20 -17.71 29.58
CA PHE A 145 -3.04 -17.20 28.86
C PHE A 145 -2.99 -17.66 27.39
N ILE A 146 -3.36 -18.92 27.12
CA ILE A 146 -3.46 -19.44 25.75
C ILE A 146 -4.53 -18.69 24.96
N SER A 147 -5.72 -18.48 25.54
CA SER A 147 -6.81 -17.77 24.88
C SER A 147 -6.48 -16.31 24.58
N ILE A 148 -5.89 -15.58 25.53
CA ILE A 148 -5.46 -14.18 25.33
C ILE A 148 -4.38 -14.11 24.25
N THR A 149 -3.37 -14.98 24.34
CA THR A 149 -2.27 -14.97 23.37
C THR A 149 -2.76 -15.34 21.97
N GLY A 150 -3.64 -16.35 21.86
CA GLY A 150 -4.28 -16.72 20.60
C GLY A 150 -5.07 -15.56 19.98
N LEU A 151 -5.84 -14.83 20.79
CA LEU A 151 -6.64 -13.68 20.33
C LEU A 151 -5.75 -12.58 19.76
N VAL A 152 -4.68 -12.23 20.47
CA VAL A 152 -3.71 -11.21 20.02
C VAL A 152 -3.01 -11.66 18.74
N LEU A 153 -2.61 -12.94 18.63
CA LEU A 153 -1.96 -13.47 17.44
C LEU A 153 -2.89 -13.42 16.22
N VAL A 154 -4.12 -13.93 16.33
CA VAL A 154 -5.10 -13.92 15.24
C VAL A 154 -5.41 -12.49 14.81
N ALA A 155 -5.66 -11.58 15.76
CA ALA A 155 -5.89 -10.17 15.46
C ALA A 155 -4.69 -9.54 14.74
N SER A 156 -3.46 -9.78 15.21
CA SER A 156 -2.24 -9.21 14.61
C SER A 156 -2.00 -9.69 13.16
N VAL A 157 -2.26 -10.97 12.87
CA VAL A 157 -2.11 -11.54 11.52
C VAL A 157 -3.16 -10.96 10.58
N ILE A 158 -4.41 -10.86 11.03
CA ILE A 158 -5.50 -10.28 10.23
C ILE A 158 -5.25 -8.79 9.97
N SER A 159 -4.94 -8.01 11.01
CA SER A 159 -4.68 -6.57 10.88
C SER A 159 -3.51 -6.27 9.95
N SER A 160 -2.39 -6.99 10.10
CA SER A 160 -1.20 -6.78 9.26
C SER A 160 -1.43 -7.18 7.80
N SER A 161 -2.05 -8.34 7.56
CA SER A 161 -2.27 -8.87 6.20
C SER A 161 -3.26 -8.01 5.42
N ILE A 162 -4.38 -7.60 6.04
CA ILE A 162 -5.39 -6.77 5.36
C ILE A 162 -4.81 -5.39 5.05
N GLN A 163 -4.08 -4.79 5.99
CA GLN A 163 -3.52 -3.45 5.78
C GLN A 163 -2.52 -3.42 4.62
N GLN A 164 -1.63 -4.41 4.51
CA GLN A 164 -0.65 -4.49 3.42
C GLN A 164 -1.30 -4.81 2.07
N PHE A 165 -2.25 -5.75 2.05
CA PHE A 165 -2.96 -6.11 0.82
C PHE A 165 -3.80 -4.94 0.28
N VAL A 166 -4.58 -4.28 1.15
CA VAL A 166 -5.40 -3.12 0.77
C VAL A 166 -4.51 -1.97 0.29
N GLN A 167 -3.38 -1.68 0.94
CA GLN A 167 -2.48 -0.62 0.47
C GLN A 167 -1.84 -0.94 -0.88
N SER A 168 -1.42 -2.19 -1.11
CA SER A 168 -0.77 -2.61 -2.35
C SER A 168 -1.70 -2.62 -3.57
N VAL A 169 -2.98 -2.97 -3.39
CA VAL A 169 -3.97 -3.06 -4.48
C VAL A 169 -4.79 -1.78 -4.62
N ALA A 170 -5.04 -1.03 -3.55
CA ALA A 170 -5.96 0.10 -3.55
C ALA A 170 -5.31 1.49 -3.53
N GLY A 171 -3.99 1.62 -3.28
CA GLY A 171 -3.35 2.93 -3.11
C GLY A 171 -3.62 3.91 -4.27
N ARG A 172 -3.40 3.47 -5.52
CA ARG A 172 -3.61 4.32 -6.70
C ARG A 172 -5.08 4.46 -7.08
N VAL A 173 -5.91 3.44 -6.85
CA VAL A 173 -7.34 3.51 -7.20
C VAL A 173 -8.09 4.43 -6.23
N GLU A 174 -7.75 4.39 -4.95
CA GLU A 174 -8.41 5.20 -3.94
C GLU A 174 -7.97 6.66 -3.98
N GLU A 175 -6.68 6.96 -4.24
CA GLU A 175 -6.22 8.34 -4.41
C GLU A 175 -7.02 9.07 -5.51
N VAL A 176 -7.33 8.37 -6.59
CA VAL A 176 -8.06 8.91 -7.74
C VAL A 176 -9.53 9.09 -7.42
N ARG A 177 -10.12 8.14 -6.69
CA ARG A 177 -11.49 8.25 -6.18
C ARG A 177 -11.63 9.42 -5.21
N MET A 178 -10.64 9.63 -4.34
CA MET A 178 -10.59 10.77 -3.41
C MET A 178 -10.55 12.09 -4.19
N LYS A 179 -9.59 12.26 -5.11
CA LYS A 179 -9.50 13.47 -5.96
C LYS A 179 -10.80 13.74 -6.71
N ARG A 180 -11.45 12.70 -7.25
CA ARG A 180 -12.76 12.85 -7.92
C ARG A 180 -13.86 13.32 -6.96
N ARG A 181 -13.92 12.78 -5.74
CA ARG A 181 -14.88 13.22 -4.72
C ARG A 181 -14.64 14.68 -4.31
N ASP A 182 -13.38 15.07 -4.13
CA ASP A 182 -13.01 16.43 -3.76
C ASP A 182 -13.44 17.45 -4.82
N ILE A 183 -13.21 17.14 -6.11
CA ILE A 183 -13.65 17.97 -7.23
C ILE A 183 -15.18 18.08 -7.26
N GLU A 184 -15.91 16.97 -7.12
CA GLU A 184 -17.39 16.99 -7.09
C GLU A 184 -17.93 17.81 -5.92
N GLN A 185 -17.36 17.64 -4.73
CA GLN A 185 -17.74 18.40 -3.54
C GLN A 185 -17.45 19.89 -3.73
N TRP A 186 -16.29 20.24 -4.28
CA TRP A 186 -15.94 21.62 -4.61
C TRP A 186 -16.90 22.24 -5.64
N MET A 187 -17.26 21.51 -6.70
CA MET A 187 -18.23 21.96 -7.72
C MET A 187 -19.63 22.15 -7.12
N SER A 188 -20.02 21.28 -6.19
CA SER A 188 -21.29 21.37 -5.47
C SER A 188 -21.33 22.59 -4.56
N HIS A 189 -20.28 22.79 -3.74
CA HIS A 189 -20.14 23.90 -2.82
C HIS A 189 -20.14 25.26 -3.52
N ARG A 190 -19.54 25.35 -4.72
CA ARG A 190 -19.54 26.57 -5.55
C ARG A 190 -20.79 26.75 -6.39
N MET A 191 -21.77 25.84 -6.29
CA MET A 191 -23.03 25.90 -7.04
C MET A 191 -22.84 26.07 -8.57
N LEU A 192 -21.82 25.39 -9.14
CA LEU A 192 -21.54 25.53 -10.57
C LEU A 192 -22.73 25.05 -11.42
N PRO A 193 -23.04 25.70 -12.57
CA PRO A 193 -24.07 25.24 -13.51
C PRO A 193 -23.81 23.82 -14.02
N GLN A 194 -24.87 23.08 -14.34
CA GLN A 194 -24.78 21.68 -14.77
C GLN A 194 -23.90 21.50 -16.02
N ASP A 195 -23.95 22.43 -16.96
CA ASP A 195 -23.13 22.40 -18.18
C ASP A 195 -21.64 22.53 -17.87
N LEU A 196 -21.28 23.41 -16.93
CA LEU A 196 -19.89 23.58 -16.51
C LEU A 196 -19.39 22.35 -15.75
N ARG A 197 -20.22 21.77 -14.87
CA ARG A 197 -19.90 20.49 -14.19
C ARG A 197 -19.68 19.37 -15.20
N ALA A 198 -20.53 19.26 -16.22
CA ALA A 198 -20.40 18.26 -17.28
C ALA A 198 -19.12 18.45 -18.11
N ARG A 199 -18.68 19.69 -18.34
CA ARG A 199 -17.40 20.00 -18.99
C ARG A 199 -16.20 19.63 -18.12
N ILE A 200 -16.22 19.98 -16.83
CA ILE A 200 -15.15 19.61 -15.88
C ILE A 200 -15.02 18.09 -15.77
N ARG A 201 -16.14 17.36 -15.65
CA ARG A 201 -16.15 15.88 -15.61
C ARG A 201 -15.52 15.26 -16.86
N ARG A 202 -15.82 15.80 -18.04
CA ARG A 202 -15.22 15.33 -19.30
C ARG A 202 -13.71 15.59 -19.35
N TYR A 203 -13.28 16.78 -18.91
CA TYR A 203 -11.86 17.13 -18.79
C TYR A 203 -11.11 16.17 -17.86
N GLU A 204 -11.61 15.94 -16.65
CA GLU A 204 -10.96 15.04 -15.70
C GLU A 204 -10.94 13.59 -16.21
N HIS A 205 -12.01 13.14 -16.87
CA HIS A 205 -12.04 11.81 -17.47
C HIS A 205 -11.01 11.64 -18.57
N TYR A 206 -10.89 12.62 -19.47
CA TYR A 206 -9.91 12.60 -20.55
C TYR A 206 -8.47 12.70 -20.03
N LYS A 207 -8.21 13.61 -19.08
CA LYS A 207 -6.93 13.75 -18.38
C LYS A 207 -6.51 12.43 -17.73
N TRP A 208 -7.46 11.71 -17.13
CA TRP A 208 -7.20 10.39 -16.54
C TRP A 208 -6.81 9.34 -17.58
N GLN A 209 -7.53 9.28 -18.71
CA GLN A 209 -7.22 8.32 -19.77
C GLN A 209 -5.82 8.55 -20.37
N GLU A 210 -5.46 9.82 -20.60
CA GLU A 210 -4.18 10.17 -21.24
C GLU A 210 -3.00 10.07 -20.26
N LYS A 211 -3.11 10.67 -19.07
CA LYS A 211 -1.98 10.78 -18.11
C LYS A 211 -1.96 9.68 -17.04
N ARG A 212 -3.01 8.87 -16.90
CA ARG A 212 -3.18 7.86 -15.83
C ARG A 212 -2.89 8.39 -14.42
N GLY A 213 -3.16 9.67 -14.17
CA GLY A 213 -2.91 10.31 -12.88
C GLY A 213 -1.48 10.78 -12.62
N VAL A 214 -0.61 10.72 -13.62
CA VAL A 214 0.75 11.25 -13.52
C VAL A 214 0.72 12.73 -13.87
N GLU A 215 1.10 13.57 -12.92
CA GLU A 215 1.33 14.99 -13.18
C GLU A 215 2.78 15.17 -13.65
N GLU A 216 2.94 15.43 -14.94
CA GLU A 216 4.23 15.42 -15.65
C GLU A 216 5.22 16.44 -15.06
N GLU A 217 4.77 17.65 -14.74
CA GLU A 217 5.58 18.67 -14.10
C GLU A 217 6.11 18.23 -12.74
N SER A 218 5.26 17.60 -11.92
CA SER A 218 5.65 17.10 -10.60
C SER A 218 6.68 15.97 -10.73
N LEU A 219 6.47 15.07 -11.70
CA LEU A 219 7.37 13.96 -11.98
C LEU A 219 8.73 14.47 -12.45
N ILE A 220 8.74 15.39 -13.42
CA ILE A 220 9.97 15.98 -13.94
C ILE A 220 10.67 16.75 -12.81
N SER A 221 9.94 17.46 -11.95
CA SER A 221 10.52 18.27 -10.87
C SER A 221 11.37 17.48 -9.87
N ASN A 222 11.05 16.19 -9.68
CA ASN A 222 11.74 15.26 -8.79
C ASN A 222 13.14 14.83 -9.31
N PHE A 223 13.44 15.04 -10.59
CA PHE A 223 14.76 14.70 -11.14
C PHE A 223 15.79 15.83 -10.92
N PRO A 224 17.10 15.49 -10.88
CA PRO A 224 18.20 16.47 -10.94
C PRO A 224 18.08 17.41 -12.14
N LYS A 225 18.63 18.63 -12.00
CA LYS A 225 18.55 19.69 -13.03
C LYS A 225 18.96 19.23 -14.43
N ASP A 226 20.02 18.43 -14.52
CA ASP A 226 20.57 17.96 -15.79
C ASP A 226 19.58 17.04 -16.52
N LEU A 227 19.03 16.04 -15.81
CA LEU A 227 18.01 15.13 -16.37
C LEU A 227 16.72 15.88 -16.75
N ARG A 228 16.30 16.86 -15.96
CA ARG A 228 15.13 17.69 -16.31
C ARG A 228 15.34 18.45 -17.62
N ARG A 229 16.54 19.01 -17.82
CA ARG A 229 16.89 19.71 -19.05
C ARG A 229 16.87 18.76 -20.23
N ASP A 230 17.49 17.59 -20.10
CA ASP A 230 17.59 16.62 -21.20
C ASP A 230 16.21 16.06 -21.59
N ILE A 231 15.36 15.76 -20.60
CA ILE A 231 13.96 15.34 -20.83
C ILE A 231 13.19 16.45 -21.57
N LYS A 232 13.26 17.69 -21.07
CA LYS A 232 12.57 18.82 -21.72
C LYS A 232 13.06 18.98 -23.15
N ARG A 233 14.37 19.05 -23.38
CA ARG A 233 14.98 19.19 -24.71
C ARG A 233 14.51 18.09 -25.67
N HIS A 234 14.38 16.86 -25.20
CA HIS A 234 13.84 15.76 -26.00
C HIS A 234 12.36 15.97 -26.37
N LEU A 235 11.54 16.45 -25.44
CA LEU A 235 10.10 16.66 -25.64
C LEU A 235 9.78 17.87 -26.54
N CYS A 236 10.49 18.99 -26.39
CA CYS A 236 10.19 20.24 -27.13
C CYS A 236 11.12 20.54 -28.30
N GLY A 237 12.29 19.90 -28.39
CA GLY A 237 13.30 20.27 -29.38
C GLY A 237 12.80 20.15 -30.82
N THR A 238 11.99 19.14 -31.12
CA THR A 238 11.40 18.96 -32.45
C THR A 238 10.28 19.96 -32.75
N LEU A 239 9.61 20.50 -31.72
CA LEU A 239 8.53 21.49 -31.88
C LEU A 239 9.09 22.87 -32.19
N LEU A 240 10.08 23.31 -31.42
CA LEU A 240 10.67 24.64 -31.59
C LEU A 240 11.37 24.74 -32.95
N LYS A 241 12.10 23.71 -33.37
CA LYS A 241 12.82 23.70 -34.66
C LYS A 241 11.90 23.72 -35.89
N ARG A 242 10.59 23.49 -35.74
CA ARG A 242 9.62 23.67 -36.84
C ARG A 242 9.29 25.12 -37.14
N VAL A 243 9.53 26.02 -36.19
CA VAL A 243 9.33 27.45 -36.41
C VAL A 243 10.59 27.99 -37.12
N PRO A 244 10.48 28.53 -38.34
CA PRO A 244 11.66 28.92 -39.13
C PRO A 244 12.59 29.94 -38.44
N VAL A 245 12.01 30.77 -37.56
CA VAL A 245 12.76 31.77 -36.79
C VAL A 245 13.62 31.11 -35.71
N PHE A 246 13.13 30.05 -35.06
CA PHE A 246 13.81 29.36 -33.97
C PHE A 246 14.87 28.38 -34.47
N GLU A 247 14.72 27.84 -35.69
CA GLU A 247 15.72 26.95 -36.30
C GLU A 247 17.13 27.59 -36.37
N LYS A 248 17.20 28.92 -36.54
CA LYS A 248 18.45 29.67 -36.66
C LYS A 248 18.98 30.24 -35.34
N MET A 249 18.27 30.01 -34.23
CA MET A 249 18.68 30.51 -32.92
C MET A 249 19.76 29.64 -32.29
N ASP A 250 20.55 30.23 -31.39
CA ASP A 250 21.56 29.49 -30.63
C ASP A 250 20.91 28.42 -29.73
N GLU A 251 21.61 27.29 -29.56
CA GLU A 251 21.10 26.15 -28.79
C GLU A 251 20.87 26.51 -27.31
N GLN A 252 21.60 27.49 -26.75
CA GLN A 252 21.35 27.97 -25.38
C GLN A 252 19.99 28.67 -25.26
N LEU A 253 19.60 29.44 -26.28
CA LEU A 253 18.32 30.14 -26.30
C LEU A 253 17.17 29.15 -26.52
N LEU A 254 17.38 28.16 -27.40
CA LEU A 254 16.42 27.06 -27.59
C LEU A 254 16.21 26.26 -26.29
N ASP A 255 17.29 25.93 -25.56
CA ASP A 255 17.20 25.27 -24.26
C ASP A 255 16.43 26.11 -23.24
N ALA A 256 16.66 27.43 -23.21
CA ALA A 256 15.92 28.35 -22.35
C ALA A 256 14.41 28.37 -22.70
N MET A 257 14.06 28.45 -23.98
CA MET A 257 12.67 28.39 -24.45
C MET A 257 12.01 27.04 -24.13
N CYS A 258 12.75 25.94 -24.31
CA CYS A 258 12.33 24.60 -23.94
C CYS A 258 12.02 24.48 -22.44
N SER A 259 12.76 25.21 -21.60
CA SER A 259 12.50 25.25 -20.16
C SER A 259 11.18 25.97 -19.80
N CYS A 260 10.75 26.93 -20.61
CA CYS A 260 9.54 27.74 -20.43
C CYS A 260 8.26 27.07 -20.95
N LEU A 261 8.38 26.12 -21.87
CA LEU A 261 7.23 25.37 -22.39
C LEU A 261 6.53 24.56 -21.28
N LYS A 262 5.20 24.63 -21.28
CA LYS A 262 4.32 23.89 -20.36
C LYS A 262 3.30 23.09 -21.16
N PRO A 263 3.20 21.77 -20.99
CA PRO A 263 2.17 20.98 -21.65
C PRO A 263 0.79 21.30 -21.09
N VAL A 264 -0.13 21.68 -21.97
CA VAL A 264 -1.54 21.96 -21.63
C VAL A 264 -2.45 20.96 -22.35
N LEU A 265 -3.50 20.53 -21.65
CA LEU A 265 -4.52 19.63 -22.18
C LEU A 265 -5.80 20.42 -22.40
N TYR A 266 -6.38 20.28 -23.59
CA TYR A 266 -7.68 20.85 -23.93
C TYR A 266 -8.62 19.72 -24.36
N THR A 267 -9.92 19.86 -24.07
CA THR A 267 -10.95 18.89 -24.49
C THR A 267 -11.76 19.41 -25.67
N ASP A 268 -12.43 18.50 -26.37
CA ASP A 268 -13.37 18.82 -27.44
C ASP A 268 -14.35 19.94 -27.06
N ASN A 269 -14.66 20.78 -28.04
CA ASN A 269 -15.54 21.95 -27.89
C ASN A 269 -15.06 23.00 -26.87
N SER A 270 -13.78 22.96 -26.49
CA SER A 270 -13.15 24.10 -25.84
C SER A 270 -12.73 25.13 -26.89
N PHE A 271 -12.94 26.40 -26.55
CA PHE A 271 -12.37 27.53 -27.26
C PHE A 271 -11.07 27.88 -26.55
N ILE A 272 -9.97 27.84 -27.28
CA ILE A 272 -8.64 28.15 -26.74
C ILE A 272 -8.45 29.66 -26.75
N PHE A 273 -8.75 30.29 -27.90
CA PHE A 273 -8.81 31.73 -28.06
C PHE A 273 -10.03 32.11 -28.89
N ARG A 274 -10.60 33.27 -28.62
CA ARG A 274 -11.64 33.89 -29.46
C ARG A 274 -11.01 35.03 -30.25
N GLU A 275 -11.58 35.28 -31.43
CA GLU A 275 -11.18 36.43 -32.22
C GLU A 275 -11.35 37.73 -31.40
N GLY A 276 -10.29 38.54 -31.35
CA GLY A 276 -10.23 39.75 -30.53
C GLY A 276 -9.67 39.57 -29.11
N ASP A 277 -9.44 38.35 -28.65
CA ASP A 277 -8.75 38.08 -27.38
C ASP A 277 -7.26 38.45 -27.49
N PRO A 278 -6.63 38.93 -26.40
CA PRO A 278 -5.19 39.15 -26.37
C PRO A 278 -4.44 37.82 -26.55
N VAL A 279 -3.46 37.81 -27.44
CA VAL A 279 -2.54 36.68 -27.65
C VAL A 279 -1.39 36.88 -26.70
N ASP A 280 -1.37 36.14 -25.60
CA ASP A 280 -0.29 36.23 -24.61
C ASP A 280 0.66 35.03 -24.68
N GLU A 281 0.27 33.98 -25.41
CA GLU A 281 0.98 32.70 -25.45
C GLU A 281 1.01 32.11 -26.87
N MET A 282 2.14 31.49 -27.23
CA MET A 282 2.28 30.70 -28.45
C MET A 282 2.01 29.22 -28.15
N LEU A 283 1.22 28.57 -29.00
CA LEU A 283 0.81 27.17 -28.81
C LEU A 283 1.44 26.25 -29.84
N PHE A 284 1.95 25.12 -29.37
CA PHE A 284 2.48 24.04 -30.20
C PHE A 284 1.58 22.82 -30.08
N ILE A 285 1.09 22.29 -31.20
CA ILE A 285 0.16 21.17 -31.19
C ILE A 285 0.96 19.88 -31.09
N MET A 286 0.98 19.24 -29.92
CA MET A 286 1.64 17.94 -29.76
C MET A 286 0.85 16.80 -30.39
N LYS A 287 -0.47 16.82 -30.18
CA LYS A 287 -1.40 15.74 -30.55
C LYS A 287 -2.80 16.31 -30.69
N GLY A 288 -3.58 15.75 -31.60
CA GLY A 288 -4.96 16.18 -31.88
C GLY A 288 -5.03 17.19 -33.04
N LYS A 289 -6.19 17.84 -33.16
CA LYS A 289 -6.45 18.84 -34.19
C LYS A 289 -7.14 20.07 -33.61
N ILE A 290 -6.82 21.23 -34.16
CA ILE A 290 -7.42 22.49 -33.79
C ILE A 290 -8.01 23.11 -35.05
N LEU A 291 -9.28 23.51 -34.97
CA LEU A 291 -9.94 24.30 -36.00
C LEU A 291 -9.68 25.78 -35.73
N THR A 292 -9.01 26.44 -36.66
CA THR A 292 -8.92 27.89 -36.72
C THR A 292 -10.09 28.42 -37.54
N ILE A 293 -10.75 29.48 -37.09
CA ILE A 293 -11.84 30.14 -37.82
C ILE A 293 -11.53 31.63 -37.86
N THR A 294 -11.52 32.24 -39.04
CA THR A 294 -11.18 33.65 -39.21
C THR A 294 -12.34 34.38 -39.89
N THR A 295 -12.70 35.57 -39.42
CA THR A 295 -13.75 36.37 -40.08
C THR A 295 -13.22 37.39 -41.09
N ASN A 296 -11.93 37.32 -41.48
CA ASN A 296 -11.29 38.17 -42.49
C ASN A 296 -11.74 39.65 -42.40
N GLY A 297 -11.68 40.24 -41.21
CA GLY A 297 -11.89 41.70 -41.05
C GLY A 297 -13.32 42.19 -41.28
N GLY A 298 -14.34 41.38 -41.02
CA GLY A 298 -15.73 41.86 -40.90
C GLY A 298 -16.57 41.84 -42.18
N GLY A 299 -16.08 41.23 -43.26
CA GLY A 299 -16.91 40.94 -44.43
C GLY A 299 -17.88 39.79 -44.13
N THR A 300 -19.19 40.08 -44.10
CA THR A 300 -20.30 39.22 -43.64
C THR A 300 -20.50 37.88 -44.38
N SER A 301 -19.58 37.42 -45.23
CA SER A 301 -19.80 36.24 -46.07
C SER A 301 -18.60 35.31 -46.34
N PHE A 302 -17.46 35.48 -45.67
CA PHE A 302 -16.31 34.58 -45.85
C PHE A 302 -15.75 34.08 -44.51
N PHE A 303 -16.13 32.85 -44.12
CA PHE A 303 -15.49 32.13 -43.03
C PHE A 303 -14.38 31.25 -43.62
N ASN A 304 -13.12 31.61 -43.37
CA ASN A 304 -12.02 30.68 -43.62
C ASN A 304 -11.84 29.82 -42.38
N SER A 305 -11.83 28.50 -42.59
CA SER A 305 -11.58 27.53 -41.54
C SER A 305 -10.45 26.60 -41.94
N VAL A 306 -9.42 26.49 -41.11
CA VAL A 306 -8.24 25.65 -41.37
C VAL A 306 -8.00 24.76 -40.17
N TYR A 307 -7.74 23.48 -40.44
CA TYR A 307 -7.34 22.52 -39.41
C TYR A 307 -5.83 22.56 -39.22
N LEU A 308 -5.40 22.82 -38.00
CA LEU A 308 -4.03 22.64 -37.54
C LEU A 308 -3.89 21.24 -36.93
N MET A 309 -2.84 20.54 -37.31
CA MET A 309 -2.56 19.15 -36.98
C MET A 309 -1.36 19.05 -36.03
N ALA A 310 -1.01 17.83 -35.62
CA ALA A 310 0.16 17.58 -34.80
C ALA A 310 1.46 18.12 -35.43
N GLY A 311 2.12 18.98 -34.67
CA GLY A 311 3.35 19.68 -34.97
C GLY A 311 3.17 20.99 -35.75
N ASP A 312 1.93 21.44 -35.95
CA ASP A 312 1.64 22.83 -36.30
C ASP A 312 1.65 23.70 -35.04
N PHE A 313 1.66 25.03 -35.21
CA PHE A 313 1.66 26.00 -34.12
C PHE A 313 0.70 27.17 -34.41
N CYS A 314 0.38 27.95 -33.37
CA CYS A 314 -0.44 29.15 -33.46
C CYS A 314 0.08 30.24 -32.51
N GLY A 315 -0.28 31.50 -32.75
CA GLY A 315 0.24 32.67 -32.03
C GLY A 315 1.53 33.22 -32.63
N GLU A 316 1.76 32.99 -33.92
CA GLU A 316 2.91 33.52 -34.65
C GLU A 316 2.91 35.06 -34.75
N GLU A 317 1.73 35.67 -34.57
CA GLU A 317 1.57 37.12 -34.47
C GLU A 317 2.41 37.73 -33.33
N LEU A 318 2.63 36.96 -32.26
CA LEU A 318 3.52 37.35 -31.15
C LEU A 318 4.97 37.44 -31.58
N LEU A 319 5.42 36.59 -32.50
CA LEU A 319 6.80 36.60 -32.99
C LEU A 319 7.05 37.85 -33.83
N THR A 320 6.13 38.19 -34.72
CA THR A 320 6.20 39.44 -35.47
C THR A 320 6.21 40.66 -34.54
N TRP A 321 5.43 40.64 -33.47
CA TRP A 321 5.39 41.75 -32.51
C TRP A 321 6.64 41.86 -31.64
N ALA A 322 7.21 40.72 -31.22
CA ALA A 322 8.43 40.67 -30.39
C ALA A 322 9.71 40.97 -31.18
N LEU A 323 9.73 40.70 -32.49
CA LEU A 323 10.91 40.84 -33.34
C LEU A 323 10.95 42.16 -34.13
N ASP A 324 9.89 42.96 -34.11
CA ASP A 324 9.86 44.26 -34.79
C ASP A 324 10.63 45.33 -33.98
N PRO A 325 11.77 45.85 -34.49
CA PRO A 325 12.56 46.86 -33.80
C PRO A 325 11.84 48.21 -33.62
N THR A 326 10.81 48.49 -34.43
CA THR A 326 10.12 49.78 -34.44
C THR A 326 9.07 49.93 -33.33
N LEU A 327 8.69 48.84 -32.67
CA LEU A 327 7.71 48.82 -31.57
C LEU A 327 8.37 48.90 -30.17
N LEU A 328 9.69 48.77 -30.08
CA LEU A 328 10.48 48.91 -28.83
C LEU A 328 10.34 50.28 -28.13
N PRO A 329 10.15 51.42 -28.81
CA PRO A 329 9.88 52.70 -28.13
C PRO A 329 8.45 52.80 -27.54
N ALA A 330 7.49 52.02 -28.04
CA ALA A 330 6.11 51.99 -27.55
C ALA A 330 5.92 51.08 -26.31
N PHE A 331 6.94 50.26 -25.99
CA PHE A 331 6.98 49.33 -24.86
C PHE A 331 6.73 50.01 -23.50
N LEU A 332 7.02 51.31 -23.39
CA LEU A 332 6.90 52.07 -22.13
C LEU A 332 5.61 52.89 -22.00
N SER A 333 4.81 53.04 -23.07
CA SER A 333 3.70 54.02 -23.07
C SER A 333 2.29 53.43 -23.08
N ARG A 334 2.09 52.15 -23.45
CA ARG A 334 0.88 51.30 -23.27
C ARG A 334 0.91 50.18 -24.32
N PRO A 335 0.98 48.89 -23.95
CA PRO A 335 0.81 47.83 -24.93
C PRO A 335 -0.69 47.70 -25.20
N GLU A 336 -1.17 48.09 -26.39
CA GLU A 336 -2.36 47.42 -26.89
C GLU A 336 -1.96 45.96 -27.15
N PRO A 337 -2.58 44.97 -26.49
CA PRO A 337 -2.17 43.59 -26.65
C PRO A 337 -2.41 43.14 -28.10
N CYS A 338 -1.49 42.35 -28.65
CA CYS A 338 -1.73 41.64 -29.90
C CYS A 338 -3.05 40.90 -29.79
N ARG A 339 -3.98 41.11 -30.73
CA ARG A 339 -5.27 40.41 -30.72
C ARG A 339 -5.29 39.32 -31.76
N LEU A 340 -5.86 38.17 -31.39
CA LEU A 340 -6.00 37.06 -32.32
C LEU A 340 -7.00 37.42 -33.41
N SER A 341 -6.58 37.29 -34.66
CA SER A 341 -7.44 37.47 -35.85
C SER A 341 -8.34 36.25 -36.12
N LYS A 342 -8.28 35.24 -35.24
CA LYS A 342 -8.87 33.92 -35.44
C LYS A 342 -9.43 33.39 -34.13
N THR A 343 -10.52 32.64 -34.20
CA THR A 343 -11.01 31.80 -33.12
C THR A 343 -10.37 30.42 -33.22
N LEU A 344 -9.76 29.92 -32.15
CA LEU A 344 -9.23 28.56 -32.05
C LEU A 344 -10.21 27.67 -31.28
N ARG A 345 -10.70 26.62 -31.94
CA ARG A 345 -11.59 25.63 -31.34
C ARG A 345 -11.03 24.23 -31.54
N LEU A 346 -11.04 23.42 -30.51
CA LEU A 346 -10.60 22.03 -30.62
C LEU A 346 -11.61 21.20 -31.44
N SER A 347 -11.10 20.41 -32.39
CA SER A 347 -11.89 19.56 -33.29
C SER A 347 -11.27 18.16 -33.36
N VAL A 348 -12.09 17.12 -33.52
CA VAL A 348 -11.68 15.71 -33.45
C VAL A 348 -11.04 15.23 -34.76
#